data_AF-A0A7W0WH97-F1
#
_entry.id   AF-A0A7W0WH97-F1
#
_cell.length_a   1.000
_cell.length_b   1.000
_cell.length_c   1.000
_cell.angle_alpha   90.00
_cell.angle_beta   90.00
_cell.angle_gamma   90.00
#
_symmetry.space_group_name_H-M   'P 1'
#
loop_
_entity.id
_entity.type
_entity.pdbx_description
1 polymer ?
#
loop_
_entity_poly.entity_id
_entity_poly.type
_entity_poly.pdbx_seq_one_letter_code
_entity_poly.pdbx_strand_id
1 'polypeptide(L)'
;MQDQDEHNEVDQGLPGADEPANRREWEDSVYLAALKKTAPAAAIAAVGFTVIVYLLIASILERYPNVTTYKIADYADFSGDAAVVAGLLLAIAIWLLLAAIYKRYTSARSANRRNYILLLEKLDRLRTRVRAPNDVGYGPHAYGPEEQAGAAGSGVLRAVRAQALAQARHECDQISKGLTDKGMPWVTGLGYIELWHRVHRAEEALIKVEPYTEALEGAMRDESRLAHATIANKDVLLRRLRCGVTMLDDSAKTCKELSYLAQSAPYECSVPEGDERTLPINRAKALGMLSDVRYEINMFRDNVWEGIVVARNQLSETSVYLGFAAYALLGLAIFSNAPNQTITHVITYFLIGALTGLFARAQAEWNAESAVDDFGLANARLLQVPWLSGLAAVGGVLLISVIDAQYAGTAEGSKQLIAIFDSRPVLLVVAAVFGLAPDLIIRRLQQQVDKYKGDLQSTQSSQSRSDISRIASQQSSSGDPQLT
;
A
#
# COMPACT_ATOMS: atom_id res chain seq x y z
N MET A 1 -30.99 -60.88 13.23
CA MET A 1 -31.36 -59.45 13.32
C MET A 1 -30.05 -58.71 13.10
N GLN A 2 -29.77 -58.43 11.83
CA GLN A 2 -28.54 -57.82 11.30
C GLN A 2 -28.77 -56.32 11.30
N ASP A 3 -27.95 -55.55 12.01
CA ASP A 3 -27.85 -54.11 11.80
C ASP A 3 -26.62 -53.84 10.94
N GLN A 4 -26.88 -53.23 9.79
CA GLN A 4 -25.91 -52.80 8.81
C GLN A 4 -25.32 -51.46 9.28
N ASP A 5 -24.01 -51.45 9.57
CA ASP A 5 -23.22 -50.23 9.66
C ASP A 5 -23.00 -49.68 8.24
N GLU A 6 -23.79 -48.67 7.88
CA GLU A 6 -23.59 -47.81 6.71
C GLU A 6 -22.33 -46.94 6.93
N HIS A 7 -21.18 -47.44 6.47
CA HIS A 7 -20.02 -46.62 6.16
C HIS A 7 -20.33 -45.75 4.94
N ASN A 8 -20.79 -44.52 5.20
CA ASN A 8 -20.91 -43.47 4.20
C ASN A 8 -19.50 -42.90 3.92
N GLU A 9 -18.76 -43.64 3.11
CA GLU A 9 -17.49 -43.23 2.51
C GLU A 9 -17.80 -42.10 1.52
N VAL A 10 -17.71 -40.86 2.00
CA VAL A 10 -17.72 -39.67 1.15
C VAL A 10 -16.45 -39.72 0.32
N ASP A 11 -16.56 -40.34 -0.84
CA ASP A 11 -15.62 -40.30 -1.95
C ASP A 11 -15.40 -38.81 -2.32
N GLN A 12 -14.37 -38.22 -1.72
CA GLN A 12 -13.86 -36.91 -2.11
C GLN A 12 -13.26 -37.08 -3.50
N GLY A 13 -14.13 -36.94 -4.50
CA GLY A 13 -13.76 -36.91 -5.90
C GLY A 13 -12.51 -36.07 -6.08
N LEU A 14 -11.42 -36.75 -6.46
CA LEU A 14 -10.19 -36.13 -6.91
C LEU A 14 -10.54 -35.03 -7.92
N PRO A 15 -10.03 -33.79 -7.76
CA PRO A 15 -10.31 -32.70 -8.68
C PRO A 15 -9.82 -33.09 -10.08
N GLY A 16 -10.76 -33.48 -10.92
CA GLY A 16 -10.52 -33.93 -12.28
C GLY A 16 -10.16 -32.76 -13.20
N ALA A 17 -9.02 -32.89 -13.88
CA ALA A 17 -8.75 -32.60 -15.30
C ALA A 17 -9.20 -31.27 -15.97
N ASP A 18 -9.82 -30.31 -15.29
CA ASP A 18 -10.18 -28.99 -15.83
C ASP A 18 -9.00 -27.97 -15.80
N GLU A 19 -7.78 -28.46 -15.56
CA GLU A 19 -6.59 -27.67 -15.23
C GLU A 19 -5.90 -26.86 -16.38
N PRO A 20 -6.10 -27.09 -17.70
CA PRO A 20 -5.31 -26.37 -18.70
C PRO A 20 -5.84 -24.96 -19.03
N ALA A 21 -7.14 -24.72 -18.90
CA ALA A 21 -7.74 -23.41 -19.23
C ALA A 21 -7.37 -22.35 -18.18
N ASN A 22 -7.46 -22.70 -16.89
CA ASN A 22 -7.17 -21.78 -15.78
C ASN A 22 -5.67 -21.40 -15.72
N ARG A 23 -4.78 -22.29 -16.15
CA ARG A 23 -3.33 -22.02 -16.13
C ARG A 23 -2.93 -20.86 -17.06
N ARG A 24 -3.55 -20.72 -18.23
CA ARG A 24 -3.25 -19.63 -19.18
C ARG A 24 -3.73 -18.28 -18.67
N GLU A 25 -4.98 -18.20 -18.19
CA GLU A 25 -5.53 -16.98 -17.60
C GLU A 25 -4.67 -16.48 -16.43
N TRP A 26 -4.17 -17.41 -15.62
CA TRP A 26 -3.28 -17.10 -14.51
C TRP A 26 -1.91 -16.55 -14.97
N GLU A 27 -1.28 -17.16 -15.99
CA GLU A 27 0.00 -16.66 -16.52
C GLU A 27 -0.12 -15.28 -17.16
N ASP A 28 -1.22 -15.03 -17.86
CA ASP A 28 -1.52 -13.74 -18.47
C ASP A 28 -1.70 -12.65 -17.40
N SER A 29 -2.41 -12.97 -16.30
CA SER A 29 -2.59 -12.04 -15.18
C SER A 29 -1.26 -11.62 -14.53
N VAL A 30 -0.31 -12.54 -14.45
CA VAL A 30 1.01 -12.34 -13.84
C VAL A 30 1.89 -11.47 -14.73
N TYR A 31 1.88 -11.71 -16.05
CA TYR A 31 2.64 -10.89 -16.99
C TYR A 31 2.06 -9.47 -17.10
N LEU A 32 0.74 -9.35 -17.17
CA LEU A 32 0.04 -8.06 -17.17
C LEU A 32 0.36 -7.24 -15.91
N ALA A 33 0.44 -7.89 -14.76
CA ALA A 33 0.83 -7.24 -13.51
C ALA A 33 2.26 -6.70 -13.55
N ALA A 34 3.20 -7.46 -14.13
CA ALA A 34 4.58 -7.01 -14.31
C ALA A 34 4.70 -5.84 -15.30
N LEU A 35 3.95 -5.89 -16.41
CA LEU A 35 3.86 -4.80 -17.38
C LEU A 35 3.34 -3.52 -16.73
N LYS A 36 2.21 -3.60 -16.01
CA LYS A 36 1.63 -2.44 -15.31
C LYS A 36 2.62 -1.83 -14.31
N LYS A 37 3.36 -2.66 -13.57
CA LYS A 37 4.34 -2.17 -12.58
C LYS A 37 5.51 -1.42 -13.19
N THR A 38 5.95 -1.89 -14.36
CA THR A 38 7.13 -1.36 -15.06
C THR A 38 6.78 -0.27 -16.08
N ALA A 39 5.49 -0.02 -16.33
CA ALA A 39 5.03 0.98 -17.29
C ALA A 39 5.64 2.38 -17.13
N PRO A 40 5.85 2.94 -15.91
CA PRO A 40 6.52 4.23 -15.77
C PRO A 40 7.95 4.24 -16.33
N ALA A 41 8.67 3.12 -16.24
CA ALA A 41 10.02 3.00 -16.78
C ALA A 41 10.02 3.00 -18.32
N ALA A 42 8.94 2.54 -18.95
CA ALA A 42 8.81 2.51 -20.41
C ALA A 42 8.83 3.94 -21.00
N ALA A 43 8.06 4.86 -20.42
CA ALA A 43 8.01 6.24 -20.90
C ALA A 43 9.35 6.96 -20.68
N ILE A 44 9.98 6.77 -19.52
CA ILE A 44 11.30 7.33 -19.21
C ILE A 44 12.35 6.78 -20.18
N ALA A 45 12.33 5.46 -20.43
CA ALA A 45 13.22 4.81 -21.38
C ALA A 45 12.99 5.36 -22.80
N ALA A 46 11.75 5.51 -23.25
CA ALA A 46 11.43 6.03 -24.58
C ALA A 46 12.02 7.42 -24.81
N VAL A 47 11.82 8.34 -23.86
CA VAL A 47 12.41 9.68 -23.91
C VAL A 47 13.94 9.60 -23.95
N GLY A 48 14.54 8.85 -23.02
CA GLY A 48 16.00 8.75 -22.91
C GLY A 48 16.65 8.14 -24.16
N PHE A 49 16.09 7.06 -24.70
CA PHE A 49 16.62 6.38 -25.87
C PHE A 49 16.40 7.18 -27.15
N THR A 50 15.26 7.84 -27.33
CA THR A 50 15.07 8.74 -28.48
C THR A 50 16.11 9.86 -28.47
N VAL A 51 16.38 10.47 -27.31
CA VAL A 51 17.43 11.49 -27.18
C VAL A 51 18.82 10.93 -27.52
N ILE A 52 19.19 9.76 -26.97
CA ILE A 52 20.49 9.14 -27.21
C ILE A 52 20.67 8.81 -28.70
N VAL A 53 19.67 8.19 -29.33
CA VAL A 53 19.71 7.83 -30.75
C VAL A 53 19.82 9.09 -31.61
N TYR A 54 19.03 10.13 -31.30
CA TYR A 54 19.07 11.41 -32.00
C TYR A 54 20.47 12.04 -31.96
N LEU A 55 21.06 12.15 -30.75
CA LEU A 55 22.40 12.71 -30.58
C LEU A 55 23.50 11.86 -31.23
N LEU A 56 23.36 10.52 -31.18
CA LEU A 56 24.30 9.60 -31.81
C LEU A 56 24.29 9.76 -33.33
N ILE A 57 23.11 9.82 -33.96
CA ILE A 57 22.98 10.06 -35.41
C ILE A 57 23.59 11.42 -35.78
N ALA A 58 23.26 12.48 -35.03
CA ALA A 58 23.84 13.80 -35.25
C ALA A 58 25.38 13.78 -35.17
N SER A 59 25.94 13.12 -34.15
CA SER A 59 27.40 13.01 -33.97
C SER A 59 28.11 12.25 -35.09
N ILE A 60 27.46 11.21 -35.65
CA ILE A 60 28.00 10.45 -36.78
C ILE A 60 27.99 11.31 -38.05
N LEU A 61 26.90 12.06 -38.29
CA LEU A 61 26.79 12.96 -39.44
C LEU A 61 27.86 14.06 -39.41
N GLU A 62 28.14 14.63 -38.22
CA GLU A 62 29.21 15.62 -38.05
C GLU A 62 30.61 15.05 -38.30
N ARG A 63 30.83 13.77 -37.95
CA ARG A 63 32.14 13.11 -38.12
C ARG A 63 32.47 12.77 -39.58
N TYR A 64 31.47 12.59 -40.44
CA TYR A 64 31.67 12.16 -41.83
C TYR A 64 31.06 13.14 -42.86
N PRO A 65 31.54 14.39 -42.94
CA PRO A 65 30.95 15.43 -43.80
C PRO A 65 31.11 15.16 -45.31
N ASN A 66 32.03 14.28 -45.70
CA ASN A 66 32.33 13.98 -47.11
C ASN A 66 31.37 12.94 -47.73
N VAL A 67 30.57 12.24 -46.92
CA VAL A 67 29.57 11.27 -47.41
C VAL A 67 28.26 11.98 -47.78
N THR A 68 28.07 13.21 -47.31
CA THR A 68 26.77 13.86 -47.22
C THR A 68 26.49 14.88 -48.34
N THR A 69 27.49 15.42 -49.04
CA THR A 69 27.36 16.65 -49.86
C THR A 69 26.32 16.68 -51.00
N TYR A 70 25.69 15.57 -51.37
CA TYR A 70 24.69 15.54 -52.46
C TYR A 70 23.25 15.15 -52.06
N LYS A 71 22.95 14.86 -50.79
CA LYS A 71 21.58 14.48 -50.35
C LYS A 71 21.14 15.01 -48.96
N ILE A 72 21.81 16.02 -48.41
CA ILE A 72 21.68 16.42 -46.98
C ILE A 72 20.26 16.84 -46.58
N ALA A 73 19.52 17.53 -47.45
CA ALA A 73 18.18 18.01 -47.10
C ALA A 73 17.19 16.86 -46.86
N ASP A 74 17.18 15.84 -47.71
CA ASP A 74 16.28 14.68 -47.55
C ASP A 74 16.69 13.76 -46.39
N TYR A 75 17.98 13.71 -46.03
CA TYR A 75 18.47 12.87 -44.92
C TYR A 75 18.29 13.49 -43.54
N ALA A 76 18.25 14.82 -43.43
CA ALA A 76 18.04 15.50 -42.15
C ALA A 76 16.66 15.18 -41.58
N ASP A 77 15.60 15.29 -42.38
CA ASP A 77 14.23 14.94 -41.97
C ASP A 77 14.10 13.44 -41.65
N PHE A 78 14.74 12.56 -42.44
CA PHE A 78 14.76 11.12 -42.17
C PHE A 78 15.44 10.76 -40.83
N SER A 79 16.45 11.56 -40.40
CA SER A 79 17.21 11.26 -39.18
C SER A 79 16.41 11.45 -37.89
N GLY A 80 15.54 12.48 -37.84
CA GLY A 80 14.66 12.75 -36.71
C GLY A 80 13.57 11.69 -36.57
N ASP A 81 12.90 11.38 -37.68
CA ASP A 81 11.85 10.36 -37.72
C ASP A 81 12.37 8.99 -37.29
N ALA A 82 13.54 8.61 -37.83
CA ALA A 82 14.19 7.35 -37.46
C ALA A 82 14.56 7.32 -35.97
N ALA A 83 14.99 8.44 -35.37
CA ALA A 83 15.36 8.49 -33.96
C ALA A 83 14.15 8.32 -33.02
N VAL A 84 13.01 8.92 -33.35
CA VAL A 84 11.76 8.76 -32.58
C VAL A 84 11.29 7.30 -32.64
N VAL A 85 11.18 6.74 -33.84
CA VAL A 85 10.72 5.34 -34.03
C VAL A 85 11.68 4.35 -33.38
N ALA A 86 12.99 4.49 -33.61
CA ALA A 86 13.99 3.59 -33.03
C ALA A 86 14.01 3.67 -31.49
N GLY A 87 13.91 4.88 -30.92
CA GLY A 87 13.83 5.07 -29.48
C GLY A 87 12.58 4.43 -28.87
N LEU A 88 11.42 4.54 -29.54
CA LEU A 88 10.18 3.88 -29.11
C LEU A 88 10.31 2.36 -29.12
N LEU A 89 10.79 1.79 -30.22
CA LEU A 89 10.95 0.33 -30.37
C LEU A 89 11.90 -0.23 -29.32
N LEU A 90 13.03 0.44 -29.09
CA LEU A 90 14.01 0.03 -28.11
C LEU A 90 13.48 0.15 -26.68
N ALA A 91 12.69 1.19 -26.38
CA ALA A 91 12.02 1.33 -25.10
C ALA A 91 10.94 0.25 -24.87
N ILE A 92 10.15 -0.10 -25.88
CA ILE A 92 9.20 -1.21 -25.81
C ILE A 92 9.96 -2.53 -25.55
N ALA A 93 11.04 -2.79 -26.28
CA ALA A 93 11.84 -4.00 -26.10
C ALA A 93 12.41 -4.11 -24.67
N ILE A 94 12.98 -3.02 -24.15
CA ILE A 94 13.50 -2.96 -22.78
C ILE A 94 12.38 -3.07 -21.75
N TRP A 95 11.23 -2.46 -21.99
CA TRP A 95 10.07 -2.59 -21.11
C TRP A 95 9.56 -4.03 -21.03
N LEU A 96 9.44 -4.72 -22.16
CA LEU A 96 9.06 -6.14 -22.20
C LEU A 96 10.10 -7.02 -21.48
N LEU A 97 11.40 -6.72 -21.64
CA LEU A 97 12.49 -7.41 -20.94
C LEU A 97 12.41 -7.18 -19.43
N LEU A 98 12.22 -5.92 -18.99
CA LEU A 98 12.05 -5.58 -17.59
C LEU A 98 10.81 -6.26 -17.00
N ALA A 99 9.69 -6.29 -17.72
CA ALA A 99 8.49 -6.99 -17.30
C ALA A 99 8.73 -8.51 -17.17
N ALA A 100 9.47 -9.13 -18.10
CA ALA A 100 9.83 -10.53 -18.02
C ALA A 100 10.70 -10.84 -16.78
N ILE A 101 11.67 -9.98 -16.47
CA ILE A 101 12.49 -10.09 -15.24
C ILE A 101 11.62 -9.87 -13.99
N TYR A 102 10.74 -8.87 -14.04
CA TYR A 102 9.88 -8.49 -12.92
C TYR A 102 8.75 -9.49 -12.64
N LYS A 103 8.43 -10.39 -13.58
CA LYS A 103 7.44 -11.47 -13.42
C LYS A 103 7.65 -12.23 -12.10
N ARG A 104 8.90 -12.47 -11.70
CA ARG A 104 9.28 -13.17 -10.46
C ARG A 104 8.87 -12.43 -9.18
N TYR A 105 8.65 -11.12 -9.27
CA TYR A 105 8.32 -10.27 -8.13
C TYR A 105 6.81 -10.06 -7.92
N THR A 106 5.96 -10.67 -8.74
CA THR A 106 4.48 -10.50 -8.72
C THR A 106 3.73 -11.43 -7.75
N SER A 107 4.45 -12.22 -6.95
CA SER A 107 3.85 -13.09 -5.92
C SER A 107 3.70 -12.37 -4.58
N ALA A 108 2.80 -12.83 -3.72
CA ALA A 108 2.65 -12.35 -2.34
C ALA A 108 3.99 -12.41 -1.57
N ARG A 109 4.82 -13.44 -1.79
CA ARG A 109 6.11 -13.56 -1.09
C ARG A 109 7.12 -12.48 -1.50
N SER A 110 7.09 -12.06 -2.76
CA SER A 110 8.12 -11.22 -3.37
C SER A 110 7.75 -9.75 -3.47
N ALA A 111 6.46 -9.43 -3.62
CA ALA A 111 6.02 -8.05 -3.85
C ALA A 111 6.20 -7.16 -2.61
N ASN A 112 5.94 -7.70 -1.41
CA ASN A 112 6.25 -7.06 -0.13
C ASN A 112 6.56 -8.14 0.92
N ARG A 113 7.84 -8.50 1.03
CA ARG A 113 8.31 -9.54 1.95
C ARG A 113 7.94 -9.28 3.41
N ARG A 114 7.90 -8.02 3.85
CA ARG A 114 7.56 -7.65 5.23
C ARG A 114 6.11 -7.97 5.55
N ASN A 115 5.17 -7.48 4.73
CA ASN A 115 3.75 -7.76 4.92
C ASN A 115 3.44 -9.25 4.80
N TYR A 116 4.08 -9.96 3.86
CA TYR A 116 3.95 -11.40 3.72
C TYR A 116 4.34 -12.16 5.00
N ILE A 117 5.48 -11.83 5.61
CA ILE A 117 5.93 -12.48 6.85
C ILE A 117 4.98 -12.16 8.00
N LEU A 118 4.55 -10.90 8.14
CA LEU A 118 3.61 -10.49 9.20
C LEU A 118 2.25 -11.19 9.06
N LEU A 119 1.74 -11.34 7.84
CA LEU A 119 0.50 -12.09 7.58
C LEU A 119 0.65 -13.57 7.89
N LEU A 120 1.80 -14.18 7.58
CA LEU A 120 2.08 -15.57 7.96
C LEU A 120 2.12 -15.76 9.47
N GLU A 121 2.82 -14.88 10.19
CA GLU A 121 2.89 -14.91 11.66
C GLU A 121 1.48 -14.76 12.27
N LYS A 122 0.69 -13.84 11.74
CA LYS A 122 -0.70 -13.62 12.16
C LYS A 122 -1.60 -14.81 11.86
N LEU A 123 -1.47 -15.41 10.68
CA LEU A 123 -2.21 -16.61 10.30
C LEU A 123 -1.87 -17.79 11.21
N ASP A 124 -0.59 -17.99 11.55
CA ASP A 124 -0.16 -19.06 12.46
C ASP A 124 -0.73 -18.88 13.86
N ARG A 125 -0.69 -17.64 14.38
CA ARG A 125 -1.33 -17.29 15.65
C ARG A 125 -2.84 -17.52 15.63
N LEU A 126 -3.52 -17.14 14.54
CA LEU A 126 -4.95 -17.38 14.37
C LEU A 126 -5.29 -18.87 14.34
N ARG A 127 -4.52 -19.66 13.58
CA ARG A 127 -4.70 -21.12 13.50
C ARG A 127 -4.52 -21.79 14.87
N THR A 128 -3.56 -21.33 15.66
CA THR A 128 -3.36 -21.80 17.02
C THR A 128 -4.58 -21.51 17.90
N ARG A 129 -5.10 -20.27 17.88
CA ARG A 129 -6.31 -19.88 18.62
C ARG A 129 -7.57 -20.64 18.17
N VAL A 130 -7.68 -20.94 16.88
CA VAL A 130 -8.79 -21.72 16.30
C VAL A 130 -8.73 -23.20 16.69
N ARG A 131 -7.54 -23.75 16.93
CA ARG A 131 -7.33 -25.15 17.35
C ARG A 131 -7.42 -25.34 18.86
N ALA A 132 -7.00 -24.37 19.65
CA ALA A 132 -6.96 -24.45 21.12
C ALA A 132 -8.28 -24.92 21.78
N PRO A 133 -9.49 -24.51 21.33
CA PRO A 133 -10.75 -25.01 21.89
C PRO A 133 -10.93 -26.53 21.77
N ASN A 134 -10.30 -27.16 20.78
CA ASN A 134 -10.37 -28.61 20.58
C ASN A 134 -9.32 -29.37 21.42
N ASP A 135 -8.11 -28.82 21.59
CA ASP A 135 -6.95 -29.54 22.14
C ASP A 135 -6.85 -29.50 23.67
N VAL A 136 -7.24 -28.40 24.30
CA VAL A 136 -6.99 -28.18 25.75
C VAL A 136 -8.13 -28.75 26.62
N GLY A 137 -9.13 -29.41 26.03
CA GLY A 137 -10.28 -29.87 26.82
C GLY A 137 -11.10 -28.71 27.39
N TYR A 138 -10.99 -27.50 26.82
CA TYR A 138 -12.03 -26.46 26.86
C TYR A 138 -13.29 -26.89 26.09
N GLY A 139 -13.61 -28.19 26.11
CA GLY A 139 -14.94 -28.66 25.87
C GLY A 139 -15.91 -28.08 26.90
N PRO A 140 -17.21 -28.39 26.79
CA PRO A 140 -18.29 -27.87 27.63
C PRO A 140 -18.14 -28.01 29.16
N HIS A 141 -17.02 -28.55 29.64
CA HIS A 141 -16.72 -28.88 31.04
C HIS A 141 -15.72 -27.93 31.73
N ALA A 142 -15.06 -27.02 31.01
CA ALA A 142 -14.25 -25.95 31.65
C ALA A 142 -15.09 -24.78 32.18
N TYR A 143 -16.38 -24.76 31.83
CA TYR A 143 -17.37 -23.89 32.45
C TYR A 143 -17.83 -24.53 33.75
N GLY A 144 -17.89 -23.74 34.83
CA GLY A 144 -18.26 -24.24 36.16
C GLY A 144 -19.58 -25.03 36.13
N PRO A 145 -19.79 -25.94 37.09
CA PRO A 145 -20.95 -26.84 37.14
C PRO A 145 -22.32 -26.14 37.05
N GLU A 146 -22.40 -24.83 37.28
CA GLU A 146 -23.61 -24.01 37.11
C GLU A 146 -24.04 -23.82 35.64
N GLU A 147 -23.13 -23.84 34.65
CA GLU A 147 -23.48 -23.56 33.25
C GLU A 147 -24.10 -24.79 32.53
N GLN A 148 -23.94 -25.99 33.10
CA GLN A 148 -24.56 -27.22 32.60
C GLN A 148 -26.02 -27.39 33.08
N ALA A 149 -26.46 -26.67 34.11
CA ALA A 149 -27.79 -26.83 34.71
C ALA A 149 -28.90 -26.01 34.02
N GLY A 150 -28.56 -25.01 33.20
CA GLY A 150 -29.52 -24.15 32.49
C GLY A 150 -29.83 -24.61 31.05
N ALA A 151 -30.77 -25.54 30.88
CA ALA A 151 -31.03 -26.27 29.64
C ALA A 151 -31.51 -25.44 28.42
N ALA A 152 -32.06 -24.23 28.61
CA ALA A 152 -32.64 -23.44 27.51
C ALA A 152 -31.70 -22.35 26.93
N GLY A 153 -30.85 -21.73 27.75
CA GLY A 153 -29.97 -20.62 27.32
C GLY A 153 -28.61 -21.03 26.77
N SER A 154 -28.11 -22.20 27.17
CA SER A 154 -26.79 -22.73 26.77
C SER A 154 -26.72 -23.11 25.28
N GLY A 155 -27.85 -23.45 24.66
CA GLY A 155 -27.93 -23.78 23.24
C GLY A 155 -27.61 -22.60 22.33
N VAL A 156 -28.13 -21.41 22.65
CA VAL A 156 -27.91 -20.19 21.85
C VAL A 156 -26.44 -19.78 21.87
N LEU A 157 -25.82 -19.72 23.05
CA LEU A 157 -24.40 -19.36 23.19
C LEU A 157 -23.50 -20.38 22.46
N ARG A 158 -23.81 -21.69 22.57
CA ARG A 158 -23.07 -22.74 21.87
C ARG A 158 -23.19 -22.60 20.34
N ALA A 159 -24.38 -22.29 19.83
CA ALA A 159 -24.60 -22.06 18.41
C ALA A 159 -23.82 -20.84 17.89
N VAL A 160 -23.84 -19.72 18.63
CA VAL A 160 -23.07 -18.50 18.29
C VAL A 160 -21.57 -18.79 18.25
N ARG A 161 -21.05 -19.51 19.25
CA ARG A 161 -19.62 -19.90 19.29
C ARG A 161 -19.25 -20.84 18.15
N ALA A 162 -20.08 -21.84 17.85
CA ALA A 162 -19.85 -22.75 16.75
C ALA A 162 -19.81 -22.02 15.40
N GLN A 163 -20.75 -21.10 15.17
CA GLN A 163 -20.78 -20.26 13.97
C GLN A 163 -19.54 -19.36 13.88
N ALA A 164 -19.16 -18.69 14.97
CA ALA A 164 -18.00 -17.82 15.01
C ALA A 164 -16.68 -18.58 14.76
N LEU A 165 -16.55 -19.79 15.33
CA LEU A 165 -15.39 -20.66 15.10
C LEU A 165 -15.33 -21.14 13.64
N ALA A 166 -16.48 -21.51 13.05
CA ALA A 166 -16.56 -21.88 11.64
C ALA A 166 -16.17 -20.70 10.73
N GLN A 167 -16.62 -19.49 11.05
CA GLN A 167 -16.23 -18.28 10.32
C GLN A 167 -14.72 -18.01 10.44
N ALA A 168 -14.14 -18.09 11.64
CA ALA A 168 -12.70 -17.89 11.82
C ALA A 168 -11.86 -18.92 11.05
N ARG A 169 -12.29 -20.19 11.01
CA ARG A 169 -11.67 -21.25 10.19
C ARG A 169 -11.73 -20.92 8.70
N HIS A 170 -12.92 -20.55 8.23
CA HIS A 170 -13.11 -20.16 6.83
C HIS A 170 -12.15 -19.05 6.42
N GLU A 171 -12.03 -17.99 7.23
CA GLU A 171 -11.11 -16.90 6.92
C GLU A 171 -9.65 -17.32 6.95
N CYS A 172 -9.22 -18.17 7.89
CA CYS A 172 -7.86 -18.71 7.92
C CYS A 172 -7.52 -19.49 6.64
N ASP A 173 -8.48 -20.26 6.11
CA ASP A 173 -8.30 -21.01 4.87
C ASP A 173 -8.22 -20.07 3.65
N GLN A 174 -9.06 -19.04 3.61
CA GLN A 174 -9.00 -18.02 2.55
C GLN A 174 -7.69 -17.23 2.59
N ILE A 175 -7.20 -16.87 3.77
CA ILE A 175 -5.89 -16.19 3.90
C ILE A 175 -4.78 -17.09 3.39
N SER A 176 -4.80 -18.37 3.76
CA SER A 176 -3.80 -19.34 3.30
C SER A 176 -3.80 -19.51 1.78
N LYS A 177 -4.99 -19.58 1.16
CA LYS A 177 -5.15 -19.65 -0.29
C LYS A 177 -4.63 -18.38 -0.94
N GLY A 178 -5.07 -17.22 -0.46
CA GLY A 178 -4.62 -15.93 -0.98
C GLY A 178 -3.10 -15.75 -0.93
N LEU A 179 -2.42 -16.18 0.13
CA LEU A 179 -0.96 -16.10 0.22
C LEU A 179 -0.21 -16.93 -0.85
N THR A 180 -0.86 -17.93 -1.45
CA THR A 180 -0.29 -18.72 -2.55
C THR A 180 -0.56 -18.13 -3.93
N ASP A 181 -1.49 -17.17 -4.02
CA ASP A 181 -1.87 -16.53 -5.26
C ASP A 181 -0.77 -15.61 -5.80
N LYS A 182 -0.88 -15.28 -7.08
CA LYS A 182 0.02 -14.36 -7.80
C LYS A 182 -0.80 -13.41 -8.66
N GLY A 183 -0.15 -12.36 -9.16
CA GLY A 183 -0.75 -11.45 -10.15
C GLY A 183 -0.98 -10.04 -9.62
N MET A 184 -1.96 -9.36 -10.23
CA MET A 184 -2.16 -7.92 -10.07
C MET A 184 -2.39 -7.45 -8.62
N PRO A 185 -3.18 -8.16 -7.78
CA PRO A 185 -3.46 -7.69 -6.41
C PRO A 185 -2.19 -7.49 -5.56
N TRP A 186 -1.16 -8.32 -5.74
CA TRP A 186 0.08 -8.22 -4.96
C TRP A 186 0.94 -7.04 -5.37
N VAL A 187 0.97 -6.75 -6.66
CA VAL A 187 1.76 -5.66 -7.24
C VAL A 187 1.14 -4.30 -6.89
N THR A 188 -0.19 -4.20 -6.92
CA THR A 188 -0.93 -2.99 -6.50
C THR A 188 -0.91 -2.84 -4.97
N GLY A 189 -0.81 -3.94 -4.23
CA GLY A 189 -0.87 -3.97 -2.77
C GLY A 189 -2.26 -4.29 -2.21
N LEU A 190 -3.30 -4.27 -3.06
CA LEU A 190 -4.68 -4.56 -2.68
C LEU A 190 -4.86 -5.99 -2.14
N GLY A 191 -4.07 -6.95 -2.64
CA GLY A 191 -4.09 -8.33 -2.13
C GLY A 191 -3.70 -8.42 -0.66
N TYR A 192 -2.75 -7.61 -0.19
CA TYR A 192 -2.38 -7.59 1.23
C TYR A 192 -3.47 -6.96 2.08
N ILE A 193 -4.10 -5.88 1.59
CA ILE A 193 -5.19 -5.20 2.28
C ILE A 193 -6.36 -6.16 2.49
N GLU A 194 -6.77 -6.86 1.43
CA GLU A 194 -7.81 -7.88 1.51
C GLU A 194 -7.46 -9.00 2.50
N LEU A 195 -6.20 -9.47 2.52
CA LEU A 195 -5.79 -10.46 3.51
C LEU A 195 -5.79 -9.93 4.94
N TRP A 196 -5.42 -8.67 5.16
CA TRP A 196 -5.52 -8.04 6.47
C TRP A 196 -6.98 -7.88 6.92
N HIS A 197 -7.89 -7.54 6.01
CA HIS A 197 -9.32 -7.50 6.32
C HIS A 197 -9.79 -8.86 6.85
N ARG A 198 -9.38 -9.95 6.19
CA ARG A 198 -9.73 -11.32 6.60
C ARG A 198 -9.11 -11.71 7.94
N VAL A 199 -7.86 -11.31 8.18
CA VAL A 199 -7.22 -11.48 9.51
C VAL A 199 -8.06 -10.78 10.58
N HIS A 200 -8.49 -9.55 10.32
CA HIS A 200 -9.36 -8.80 11.24
C HIS A 200 -10.73 -9.46 11.43
N ARG A 201 -11.37 -9.94 10.34
CA ARG A 201 -12.63 -10.71 10.42
C ARG A 201 -12.48 -11.93 11.33
N ALA A 202 -11.38 -12.67 11.17
CA ALA A 202 -11.10 -13.86 11.97
C ALA A 202 -10.83 -13.50 13.44
N GLU A 203 -10.05 -12.46 13.72
CA GLU A 203 -9.79 -11.97 15.08
C GLU A 203 -11.10 -11.56 15.80
N GLU A 204 -12.01 -10.89 15.09
CA GLU A 204 -13.31 -10.47 15.62
C GLU A 204 -14.25 -11.65 15.90
N ALA A 205 -14.31 -12.62 15.00
CA ALA A 205 -15.08 -13.84 15.22
C ALA A 205 -14.55 -14.61 16.45
N LEU A 206 -13.23 -14.67 16.63
CA LEU A 206 -12.61 -15.35 17.77
C LEU A 206 -12.94 -14.72 19.12
N ILE A 207 -13.20 -13.40 19.20
CA ILE A 207 -13.64 -12.75 20.45
C ILE A 207 -14.87 -13.45 21.04
N LYS A 208 -15.77 -13.96 20.19
CA LYS A 208 -17.01 -14.63 20.63
C LYS A 208 -16.76 -16.04 21.21
N VAL A 209 -15.63 -16.66 20.85
CA VAL A 209 -15.27 -18.04 21.24
C VAL A 209 -14.35 -18.03 22.47
N GLU A 210 -13.42 -17.07 22.48
CA GLU A 210 -12.92 -16.31 23.63
C GLU A 210 -13.15 -16.82 25.07
N PRO A 211 -12.16 -17.30 25.85
CA PRO A 211 -12.28 -17.18 27.30
C PRO A 211 -12.51 -15.71 27.69
N TYR A 212 -13.39 -15.45 28.66
CA TYR A 212 -13.78 -14.08 29.01
C TYR A 212 -12.60 -13.22 29.45
N THR A 213 -11.61 -13.81 30.13
CA THR A 213 -10.38 -13.13 30.54
C THR A 213 -9.61 -12.58 29.33
N GLU A 214 -9.45 -13.38 28.28
CA GLU A 214 -8.77 -12.96 27.04
C GLU A 214 -9.57 -11.88 26.28
N ALA A 215 -10.90 -12.01 26.25
CA ALA A 215 -11.78 -11.01 25.64
C ALA A 215 -11.70 -9.67 26.39
N LEU A 216 -11.64 -9.69 27.73
CA LEU A 216 -11.48 -8.50 28.57
C LEU A 216 -10.11 -7.86 28.38
N GLU A 217 -9.03 -8.64 28.33
CA GLU A 217 -7.69 -8.13 27.97
C GLU A 217 -7.65 -7.51 26.56
N GLY A 218 -8.37 -8.11 25.62
CA GLY A 218 -8.59 -7.56 24.29
C GLY A 218 -9.29 -6.20 24.35
N ALA A 219 -10.34 -6.07 25.16
CA ALA A 219 -11.10 -4.85 25.35
C ALA A 219 -10.27 -3.73 25.98
N MET A 220 -9.42 -4.02 26.98
CA MET A 220 -8.52 -3.01 27.57
C MET A 220 -7.55 -2.42 26.53
N ARG A 221 -7.05 -3.27 25.63
CA ARG A 221 -6.22 -2.81 24.51
C ARG A 221 -7.02 -1.96 23.53
N ASP A 222 -8.26 -2.33 23.23
CA ASP A 222 -9.12 -1.53 22.35
C ASP A 222 -9.49 -0.18 22.95
N GLU A 223 -9.72 -0.12 24.26
CA GLU A 223 -9.96 1.15 24.92
C GLU A 223 -8.74 2.06 24.79
N SER A 224 -7.53 1.52 25.02
CA SER A 224 -6.28 2.25 24.84
C SER A 224 -6.11 2.76 23.40
N ARG A 225 -6.54 1.97 22.40
CA ARG A 225 -6.51 2.39 20.99
C ARG A 225 -7.53 3.49 20.71
N LEU A 226 -8.71 3.43 21.31
CA LEU A 226 -9.78 4.42 21.12
C LEU A 226 -9.52 5.74 21.86
N ALA A 227 -8.82 5.71 23.01
CA ALA A 227 -8.61 6.87 23.87
C ALA A 227 -7.98 8.06 23.13
N HIS A 228 -7.05 7.78 22.20
CA HIS A 228 -6.36 8.79 21.40
C HIS A 228 -6.71 8.76 19.93
N ALA A 229 -7.63 7.88 19.51
CA ALA A 229 -7.99 7.73 18.10
C ALA A 229 -8.69 8.98 17.54
N THR A 230 -8.42 9.26 16.26
CA THR A 230 -9.13 10.24 15.44
C THR A 230 -10.40 9.68 14.78
N ILE A 231 -10.90 8.53 15.28
CA ILE A 231 -12.07 7.83 14.76
C ILE A 231 -13.35 8.65 15.00
N ALA A 232 -14.19 8.78 13.96
CA ALA A 232 -15.52 9.35 14.11
C ALA A 232 -16.36 8.51 15.08
N ASN A 233 -17.11 9.14 15.97
CA ASN A 233 -17.90 8.47 17.01
C ASN A 233 -17.08 7.69 18.05
N LYS A 234 -15.79 8.01 18.26
CA LYS A 234 -14.96 7.34 19.29
C LYS A 234 -15.64 7.26 20.66
N ASP A 235 -16.38 8.29 21.07
CA ASP A 235 -17.03 8.33 22.38
C ASP A 235 -18.23 7.36 22.44
N VAL A 236 -18.92 7.14 21.32
CA VAL A 236 -19.97 6.11 21.21
C VAL A 236 -19.34 4.72 21.30
N LEU A 237 -18.22 4.49 20.59
CA LEU A 237 -17.49 3.22 20.62
C LEU A 237 -16.93 2.91 22.01
N LEU A 238 -16.34 3.91 22.69
CA LEU A 238 -15.87 3.77 24.08
C LEU A 238 -17.00 3.43 25.04
N ARG A 239 -18.17 4.08 24.91
CA ARG A 239 -19.36 3.75 25.71
C ARG A 239 -19.82 2.32 25.47
N ARG A 240 -19.91 1.89 24.21
CA ARG A 240 -20.29 0.52 23.85
C ARG A 240 -19.28 -0.52 24.36
N LEU A 241 -17.99 -0.21 24.27
CA LEU A 241 -16.91 -1.04 24.79
C LEU A 241 -17.01 -1.22 26.30
N ARG A 242 -17.12 -0.10 27.04
CA ARG A 242 -17.27 -0.12 28.51
C ARG A 242 -18.52 -0.88 28.94
N CYS A 243 -19.60 -0.75 28.20
CA CYS A 243 -20.84 -1.49 28.43
C CYS A 243 -20.66 -3.01 28.23
N GLY A 244 -19.99 -3.42 27.16
CA GLY A 244 -19.64 -4.84 26.94
C GLY A 244 -18.74 -5.38 28.05
N VAL A 245 -17.75 -4.59 28.50
CA VAL A 245 -16.88 -4.94 29.62
C VAL A 245 -17.68 -5.10 30.92
N THR A 246 -18.52 -4.13 31.31
CA THR A 246 -19.29 -4.20 32.56
C THR A 246 -20.32 -5.33 32.57
N MET A 247 -20.79 -5.78 31.41
CA MET A 247 -21.66 -6.96 31.29
C MET A 247 -20.90 -8.29 31.43
N LEU A 248 -19.62 -8.34 31.06
CA LEU A 248 -18.77 -9.54 31.18
C LEU A 248 -18.01 -9.60 32.50
N ASP A 249 -17.80 -8.46 33.12
CA ASP A 249 -17.00 -8.32 34.32
C ASP A 249 -17.84 -8.70 35.56
N ASP A 250 -17.71 -9.96 35.99
CA ASP A 250 -18.29 -10.46 37.25
C ASP A 250 -17.54 -9.89 38.49
N SER A 251 -16.59 -8.96 38.31
CA SER A 251 -15.65 -8.47 39.32
C SER A 251 -16.22 -7.60 40.45
N ALA A 252 -17.55 -7.54 40.61
CA ALA A 252 -18.13 -7.12 41.90
C ALA A 252 -17.55 -7.93 43.09
N LYS A 253 -16.84 -9.05 42.85
CA LYS A 253 -16.14 -9.85 43.87
C LYS A 253 -14.60 -9.95 43.78
N THR A 254 -13.88 -9.53 42.72
CA THR A 254 -12.43 -9.93 42.64
C THR A 254 -11.43 -9.00 41.94
N CYS A 255 -11.81 -8.12 41.00
CA CYS A 255 -10.83 -7.28 40.28
C CYS A 255 -11.03 -5.78 40.54
N LYS A 256 -10.25 -5.24 41.48
CA LYS A 256 -10.19 -3.80 41.81
C LYS A 256 -9.60 -2.94 40.68
N GLU A 257 -8.96 -3.57 39.68
CA GLU A 257 -8.24 -2.89 38.59
C GLU A 257 -9.14 -2.47 37.41
N LEU A 258 -10.31 -3.08 37.18
CA LEU A 258 -11.22 -2.71 36.08
C LEU A 258 -12.20 -1.58 36.45
N SER A 259 -12.19 -1.15 37.72
CA SER A 259 -13.04 -0.10 38.29
C SER A 259 -13.01 1.22 37.52
N TYR A 260 -11.88 1.57 36.90
CA TYR A 260 -11.73 2.84 36.16
C TYR A 260 -12.50 2.84 34.83
N LEU A 261 -12.69 1.68 34.20
CA LEU A 261 -13.48 1.53 32.97
C LEU A 261 -14.98 1.67 33.25
N ALA A 262 -15.43 1.09 34.35
CA ALA A 262 -16.83 1.08 34.75
C ALA A 262 -17.31 2.45 35.27
N GLN A 263 -16.45 3.22 35.94
CA GLN A 263 -16.80 4.51 36.56
C GLN A 263 -17.18 5.62 35.56
N SER A 264 -16.90 5.45 34.28
CA SER A 264 -17.05 6.50 33.26
C SER A 264 -18.08 6.19 32.17
N ALA A 265 -18.94 5.19 32.37
CA ALA A 265 -20.06 4.89 31.47
C ALA A 265 -21.27 5.81 31.76
N PRO A 266 -21.73 6.65 30.81
CA PRO A 266 -22.96 7.43 30.98
C PRO A 266 -24.21 6.53 30.97
N TYR A 267 -25.29 7.03 31.57
CA TYR A 267 -26.49 6.34 32.06
C TYR A 267 -27.34 5.52 31.05
N GLU A 268 -26.97 5.42 29.78
CA GLU A 268 -27.81 4.82 28.73
C GLU A 268 -27.61 3.31 28.50
N CYS A 269 -26.62 2.68 29.14
CA CYS A 269 -26.51 1.23 29.05
C CYS A 269 -27.43 0.55 30.07
N SER A 270 -28.49 -0.09 29.56
CA SER A 270 -29.35 -1.00 30.32
C SER A 270 -28.57 -2.29 30.65
N VAL A 271 -27.64 -2.16 31.60
CA VAL A 271 -26.91 -3.30 32.16
C VAL A 271 -27.90 -4.06 33.06
N PRO A 272 -28.19 -5.35 32.78
CA PRO A 272 -29.05 -6.17 33.64
C PRO A 272 -28.54 -6.17 35.09
N GLU A 273 -29.41 -6.24 36.09
CA GLU A 273 -29.00 -6.25 37.51
C GLU A 273 -28.79 -7.68 38.05
N GLY A 274 -27.84 -7.84 38.97
CA GLY A 274 -27.62 -9.08 39.71
C GLY A 274 -27.35 -10.31 38.82
N ASP A 275 -28.03 -11.41 39.13
CA ASP A 275 -27.85 -12.72 38.50
C ASP A 275 -28.27 -12.74 37.01
N GLU A 276 -28.96 -11.70 36.52
CA GLU A 276 -29.28 -11.62 35.08
C GLU A 276 -28.03 -11.39 34.22
N ARG A 277 -26.95 -10.82 34.77
CA ARG A 277 -25.71 -10.57 34.01
C ARG A 277 -25.01 -11.86 33.58
N THR A 278 -25.08 -12.89 34.41
CA THR A 278 -24.42 -14.17 34.16
C THR A 278 -25.19 -15.03 33.15
N LEU A 279 -26.41 -14.62 32.76
CA LEU A 279 -27.21 -15.31 31.77
C LEU A 279 -26.43 -15.45 30.45
N PRO A 280 -26.37 -16.66 29.84
CA PRO A 280 -25.64 -16.91 28.60
C PRO A 280 -25.97 -15.94 27.45
N ILE A 281 -27.22 -15.50 27.38
CA ILE A 281 -27.68 -14.55 26.36
C ILE A 281 -27.08 -13.15 26.54
N ASN A 282 -26.93 -12.69 27.79
CA ASN A 282 -26.35 -11.38 28.10
C ASN A 282 -24.84 -11.40 27.89
N ARG A 283 -24.17 -12.51 28.24
CA ARG A 283 -22.75 -12.73 27.91
C ARG A 283 -22.51 -12.79 26.40
N ALA A 284 -23.35 -13.50 25.64
CA ALA A 284 -23.27 -13.51 24.18
C ALA A 284 -23.43 -12.10 23.58
N LYS A 285 -24.40 -11.34 24.09
CA LYS A 285 -24.64 -9.94 23.69
C LYS A 285 -23.41 -9.07 23.97
N ALA A 286 -22.80 -9.21 25.14
CA ALA A 286 -21.61 -8.44 25.51
C ALA A 286 -20.38 -8.77 24.66
N LEU A 287 -20.12 -10.05 24.38
CA LEU A 287 -19.08 -10.46 23.42
C LEU A 287 -19.35 -9.93 22.01
N GLY A 288 -20.62 -9.88 21.61
CA GLY A 288 -21.05 -9.22 20.38
C GLY A 288 -20.67 -7.75 20.36
N MET A 289 -20.95 -7.00 21.44
CA MET A 289 -20.57 -5.59 21.54
C MET A 289 -19.04 -5.39 21.44
N LEU A 290 -18.24 -6.22 22.11
CA LEU A 290 -16.77 -6.14 22.02
C LEU A 290 -16.27 -6.44 20.60
N SER A 291 -16.83 -7.46 19.95
CA SER A 291 -16.55 -7.80 18.56
C SER A 291 -16.91 -6.65 17.62
N ASP A 292 -18.03 -5.97 17.84
CA ASP A 292 -18.47 -4.84 17.01
C ASP A 292 -17.58 -3.61 17.20
N VAL A 293 -17.10 -3.34 18.43
CA VAL A 293 -16.13 -2.26 18.64
C VAL A 293 -14.80 -2.58 17.95
N ARG A 294 -14.31 -3.83 18.07
CA ARG A 294 -13.12 -4.29 17.37
C ARG A 294 -13.29 -4.13 15.85
N TYR A 295 -14.47 -4.46 15.32
CA TYR A 295 -14.83 -4.28 13.93
C TYR A 295 -14.62 -2.84 13.46
N GLU A 296 -15.20 -1.87 14.15
CA GLU A 296 -15.11 -0.45 13.76
C GLU A 296 -13.67 0.07 13.82
N ILE A 297 -12.89 -0.36 14.82
CA ILE A 297 -11.45 -0.01 14.91
C ILE A 297 -10.68 -0.58 13.72
N ASN A 298 -10.89 -1.86 13.40
CA ASN A 298 -10.19 -2.52 12.30
C ASN A 298 -10.62 -1.93 10.95
N MET A 299 -11.92 -1.73 10.72
CA MET A 299 -12.46 -1.10 9.52
C MET A 299 -11.86 0.29 9.29
N PHE A 300 -11.74 1.10 10.34
CA PHE A 300 -11.07 2.40 10.23
C PHE A 300 -9.60 2.25 9.77
N ARG A 301 -8.84 1.37 10.41
CA ARG A 301 -7.42 1.14 10.07
C ARG A 301 -7.26 0.61 8.64
N ASP A 302 -8.13 -0.28 8.25
CA ASP A 302 -8.20 -0.90 6.93
C ASP A 302 -8.48 0.14 5.85
N ASN A 303 -9.48 1.00 6.04
CA ASN A 303 -9.79 2.12 5.14
C ASN A 303 -8.61 3.10 5.01
N VAL A 304 -7.91 3.37 6.11
CA VAL A 304 -6.74 4.26 6.10
C VAL A 304 -5.59 3.63 5.29
N TRP A 305 -5.34 2.33 5.45
CA TRP A 305 -4.34 1.61 4.66
C TRP A 305 -4.70 1.54 3.18
N GLU A 306 -5.97 1.27 2.85
CA GLU A 306 -6.47 1.29 1.49
C GLU A 306 -6.23 2.66 0.84
N GLY A 307 -6.52 3.76 1.55
CA GLY A 307 -6.26 5.11 1.08
C GLY A 307 -4.78 5.35 0.70
N ILE A 308 -3.83 4.84 1.48
CA ILE A 308 -2.40 4.93 1.19
C ILE A 308 -2.05 4.13 -0.08
N VAL A 309 -2.57 2.90 -0.20
CA VAL A 309 -2.33 2.03 -1.36
C VAL A 309 -2.93 2.62 -2.64
N VAL A 310 -4.14 3.17 -2.57
CA VAL A 310 -4.80 3.86 -3.68
C VAL A 310 -3.99 5.07 -4.12
N ALA A 311 -3.54 5.91 -3.18
CA ALA A 311 -2.72 7.08 -3.50
C ALA A 311 -1.41 6.70 -4.22
N ARG A 312 -0.74 5.63 -3.77
CA ARG A 312 0.46 5.08 -4.45
C ARG A 312 0.16 4.64 -5.88
N ASN A 313 -0.93 3.91 -6.07
CA ASN A 313 -1.30 3.38 -7.39
C ASN A 313 -1.70 4.51 -8.34
N GLN A 314 -2.46 5.49 -7.85
CA GLN A 314 -2.85 6.66 -8.63
C GLN A 314 -1.63 7.48 -9.05
N LEU A 315 -0.66 7.72 -8.16
CA LEU A 315 0.58 8.40 -8.51
C LEU A 315 1.34 7.66 -9.61
N SER A 316 1.41 6.33 -9.51
CA SER A 316 2.03 5.51 -10.54
C SER A 316 1.30 5.60 -11.88
N GLU A 317 -0.02 5.62 -11.87
CA GLU A 317 -0.81 5.70 -13.09
C GLU A 317 -0.72 7.07 -13.76
N THR A 318 -0.85 8.15 -12.99
CA THR A 318 -0.69 9.52 -13.52
C THR A 318 0.72 9.73 -14.07
N SER A 319 1.73 9.10 -13.46
CA SER A 319 3.11 9.17 -13.96
C SER A 319 3.27 8.57 -15.36
N VAL A 320 2.52 7.50 -15.69
CA VAL A 320 2.56 6.88 -17.01
C VAL A 320 1.99 7.82 -18.07
N TYR A 321 0.81 8.39 -17.82
CA TYR A 321 0.16 9.30 -18.78
C TYR A 321 1.00 10.54 -19.06
N LEU A 322 1.57 11.14 -18.03
CA LEU A 322 2.41 12.31 -18.22
C LEU A 322 3.76 11.96 -18.88
N GLY A 323 4.28 10.75 -18.66
CA GLY A 323 5.42 10.22 -19.41
C GLY A 323 5.13 10.11 -20.91
N PHE A 324 3.96 9.59 -21.29
CA PHE A 324 3.52 9.56 -22.69
C PHE A 324 3.34 10.95 -23.29
N ALA A 325 2.74 11.88 -22.54
CA ALA A 325 2.60 13.26 -22.98
C ALA A 325 3.96 13.94 -23.22
N ALA A 326 4.91 13.74 -22.30
CA ALA A 326 6.28 14.25 -22.45
C ALA A 326 6.99 13.66 -23.67
N TYR A 327 6.84 12.35 -23.91
CA TYR A 327 7.37 11.69 -25.09
C TYR A 327 6.78 12.24 -26.39
N ALA A 328 5.45 12.45 -26.43
CA ALA A 328 4.77 13.04 -27.59
C ALA A 328 5.26 14.48 -27.87
N LEU A 329 5.47 15.28 -26.83
CA LEU A 329 6.03 16.64 -26.97
C LEU A 329 7.47 16.62 -27.47
N LEU A 330 8.31 15.71 -26.98
CA LEU A 330 9.67 15.54 -27.50
C LEU A 330 9.65 15.12 -28.98
N GLY A 331 8.80 14.16 -29.34
CA GLY A 331 8.62 13.74 -30.72
C GLY A 331 8.19 14.91 -31.61
N LEU A 332 7.22 15.71 -31.18
CA LEU A 332 6.77 16.91 -31.90
C LEU A 332 7.89 17.94 -32.07
N ALA A 333 8.73 18.15 -31.06
CA ALA A 333 9.88 19.06 -31.17
C ALA A 333 10.91 18.56 -32.21
N ILE A 334 11.17 17.25 -32.24
CA ILE A 334 12.07 16.63 -33.22
C ILE A 334 11.47 16.73 -34.63
N PHE A 335 10.18 16.42 -34.80
CA PHE A 335 9.48 16.54 -36.09
C PHE A 335 9.39 17.98 -36.60
N SER A 336 9.42 18.96 -35.69
CA SER A 336 9.48 20.38 -36.05
C SER A 336 10.89 20.85 -36.42
N ASN A 337 11.85 19.93 -36.56
CA ASN A 337 13.25 20.17 -36.89
C ASN A 337 13.92 21.16 -35.94
N ALA A 338 13.66 21.01 -34.64
CA ALA A 338 14.25 21.86 -33.61
C ALA A 338 15.78 21.76 -33.62
N PRO A 339 16.52 22.87 -33.47
CA PRO A 339 17.98 22.84 -33.47
C PRO A 339 18.55 21.91 -32.39
N ASN A 340 19.64 21.20 -32.70
CA ASN A 340 20.33 20.30 -31.76
C ASN A 340 20.73 20.99 -30.45
N GLN A 341 21.10 22.26 -30.53
CA GLN A 341 21.45 23.08 -29.36
C GLN A 341 20.24 23.27 -28.44
N THR A 342 19.06 23.56 -29.00
CA THR A 342 17.81 23.70 -28.26
C THR A 342 17.47 22.41 -27.50
N ILE A 343 17.58 21.25 -28.17
CA ILE A 343 17.34 19.94 -27.55
C ILE A 343 18.32 19.70 -26.39
N THR A 344 19.61 20.02 -26.59
CA THR A 344 20.65 19.89 -25.56
C THR A 344 20.35 20.76 -24.33
N HIS A 345 19.91 21.99 -24.53
CA HIS A 345 19.55 22.89 -23.43
C HIS A 345 18.30 22.40 -22.69
N VAL A 346 17.26 21.96 -23.41
CA VAL A 346 16.05 21.36 -22.80
C VAL A 346 16.41 20.15 -21.92
N ILE A 347 17.28 19.26 -22.39
CA ILE A 347 17.77 18.12 -21.61
C ILE A 347 18.52 18.60 -20.36
N THR A 348 19.37 19.62 -20.51
CA THR A 348 20.12 20.19 -19.39
C THR A 348 19.19 20.75 -18.32
N TYR A 349 18.17 21.52 -18.70
CA TYR A 349 17.17 22.06 -17.78
C TYR A 349 16.35 20.95 -17.11
N PHE A 350 15.97 19.91 -17.88
CA PHE A 350 15.29 18.73 -17.35
C PHE A 350 16.14 18.02 -16.29
N LEU A 351 17.42 17.76 -16.56
CA LEU A 351 18.32 17.07 -15.63
C LEU A 351 18.54 17.87 -14.35
N ILE A 352 18.73 19.19 -14.46
CA ILE A 352 18.86 20.06 -13.28
C ILE A 352 17.60 20.00 -12.43
N GLY A 353 16.43 20.18 -13.04
CA GLY A 353 15.14 20.05 -12.35
C GLY A 353 14.98 18.69 -11.67
N ALA A 354 15.32 17.62 -12.38
CA ALA A 354 15.20 16.26 -11.87
C ALA A 354 16.13 15.97 -10.70
N LEU A 355 17.39 16.41 -10.76
CA LEU A 355 18.35 16.30 -9.66
C LEU A 355 17.87 17.10 -8.45
N THR A 356 17.42 18.34 -8.65
CA THR A 356 16.88 19.17 -7.56
C THR A 356 15.68 18.50 -6.90
N GLY A 357 14.74 17.96 -7.68
CA GLY A 357 13.60 17.20 -7.17
C GLY A 357 14.00 15.92 -6.43
N LEU A 358 14.98 15.17 -6.95
CA LEU A 358 15.51 13.97 -6.30
C LEU A 358 16.13 14.29 -4.94
N PHE A 359 16.99 15.32 -4.86
CA PHE A 359 17.61 15.72 -3.60
C PHE A 359 16.60 16.22 -2.59
N ALA A 360 15.63 17.04 -3.01
CA ALA A 360 14.56 17.51 -2.14
C ALA A 360 13.75 16.32 -1.59
N ARG A 361 13.43 15.32 -2.42
CA ARG A 361 12.70 14.14 -1.96
C ARG A 361 13.55 13.26 -1.04
N ALA A 362 14.80 13.00 -1.40
CA ALA A 362 15.71 12.20 -0.58
C ALA A 362 15.92 12.83 0.80
N GLN A 363 16.04 14.16 0.88
CA GLN A 363 16.14 14.88 2.15
C GLN A 363 14.85 14.76 2.98
N ALA A 364 13.68 14.87 2.34
CA ALA A 364 12.40 14.70 3.02
C ALA A 364 12.23 13.28 3.58
N GLU A 365 12.63 12.26 2.84
CA GLU A 365 12.60 10.85 3.30
C GLU A 365 13.60 10.59 4.42
N TRP A 366 14.81 11.16 4.34
CA TRP A 366 15.81 11.04 5.41
C TRP A 366 15.28 11.60 6.73
N ASN A 367 14.58 12.73 6.67
CA ASN A 367 14.05 13.41 7.86
C ASN A 367 12.73 12.79 8.37
N ALA A 368 12.11 11.89 7.61
CA ALA A 368 10.85 11.27 8.00
C ALA A 368 11.10 10.11 8.97
N GLU A 369 10.58 10.21 10.19
CA GLU A 369 10.63 9.11 11.16
C GLU A 369 9.63 8.01 10.74
N SER A 370 10.10 6.98 10.04
CA SER A 370 9.23 5.92 9.52
C SER A 370 8.98 4.80 10.53
N ALA A 371 8.16 5.07 11.55
CA ALA A 371 7.68 4.01 12.44
C ALA A 371 6.63 3.08 11.76
N VAL A 372 6.03 3.54 10.66
CA VAL A 372 4.92 2.88 9.96
C VAL A 372 5.37 2.49 8.55
N ASP A 373 5.00 1.29 8.08
CA ASP A 373 5.32 0.80 6.73
C ASP A 373 4.46 1.51 5.68
N ASP A 374 5.06 2.24 4.73
CA ASP A 374 4.31 3.05 3.75
C ASP A 374 3.92 2.28 2.48
N PHE A 375 3.92 0.94 2.49
CA PHE A 375 3.63 0.10 1.33
C PHE A 375 4.48 0.44 0.09
N GLY A 376 5.70 0.96 0.30
CA GLY A 376 6.61 1.39 -0.75
C GLY A 376 6.17 2.67 -1.49
N LEU A 377 5.33 3.51 -0.89
CA LEU A 377 4.99 4.83 -1.40
C LEU A 377 6.22 5.76 -1.44
N ALA A 378 7.08 5.71 -0.41
CA ALA A 378 8.35 6.44 -0.38
C ALA A 378 9.22 6.09 -1.60
N ASN A 379 9.42 4.80 -1.87
CA ASN A 379 10.16 4.32 -3.04
C ASN A 379 9.50 4.76 -4.36
N ALA A 380 8.17 4.72 -4.45
CA ALA A 380 7.46 5.18 -5.65
C ALA A 380 7.71 6.66 -5.90
N ARG A 381 7.66 7.50 -4.87
CA ARG A 381 7.94 8.93 -4.96
C ARG A 381 9.42 9.19 -5.29
N LEU A 382 10.35 8.45 -4.72
CA LEU A 382 11.77 8.61 -5.03
C LEU A 382 12.08 8.35 -6.51
N LEU A 383 11.34 7.43 -7.14
CA LEU A 383 11.46 7.16 -8.57
C LEU A 383 10.69 8.17 -9.44
N GLN A 384 9.50 8.60 -9.00
CA GLN A 384 8.58 9.38 -9.83
C GLN A 384 8.73 10.90 -9.66
N VAL A 385 9.16 11.40 -8.51
CA VAL A 385 9.34 12.85 -8.31
C VAL A 385 10.41 13.45 -9.22
N PRO A 386 11.59 12.84 -9.42
CA PRO A 386 12.65 13.44 -10.21
C PRO A 386 12.23 13.77 -11.64
N TRP A 387 11.59 12.85 -12.35
CA TRP A 387 11.22 13.12 -13.73
C TRP A 387 10.06 14.15 -13.83
N LEU A 388 9.12 14.16 -12.88
CA LEU A 388 8.11 15.24 -12.76
C LEU A 388 8.76 16.60 -12.56
N SER A 389 9.76 16.68 -11.69
CA SER A 389 10.58 17.86 -11.44
C SER A 389 11.34 18.32 -12.67
N GLY A 390 11.89 17.38 -13.46
CA GLY A 390 12.51 17.70 -14.74
C GLY A 390 11.52 18.32 -15.73
N LEU A 391 10.30 17.78 -15.85
CA LEU A 391 9.27 18.35 -16.72
C LEU A 391 8.82 19.73 -16.25
N ALA A 392 8.62 19.91 -14.95
CA ALA A 392 8.27 21.21 -14.37
C ALA A 392 9.37 22.25 -14.63
N ALA A 393 10.64 21.86 -14.54
CA ALA A 393 11.78 22.72 -14.84
C ALA A 393 11.78 23.20 -16.30
N VAL A 394 11.58 22.30 -17.26
CA VAL A 394 11.47 22.67 -18.69
C VAL A 394 10.27 23.58 -18.94
N GLY A 395 9.11 23.27 -18.36
CA GLY A 395 7.91 24.10 -18.47
C GLY A 395 8.09 25.49 -17.86
N GLY A 396 8.79 25.59 -16.73
CA GLY A 396 9.12 26.85 -16.06
C GLY A 396 10.05 27.74 -16.89
N VAL A 397 11.11 27.15 -17.47
CA VAL A 397 12.01 27.86 -18.39
C VAL A 397 11.25 28.37 -19.61
N LEU A 398 10.40 27.53 -20.22
CA LEU A 398 9.56 27.93 -21.35
C LEU A 398 8.65 29.11 -20.99
N LEU A 399 7.97 29.05 -19.84
CA LEU A 399 7.07 30.11 -19.39
C LEU A 399 7.82 31.44 -19.22
N ILE A 400 8.98 31.43 -18.54
CA ILE A 400 9.77 32.66 -18.33
C ILE A 400 10.27 33.22 -19.64
N SER A 401 10.76 32.38 -20.56
CA SER A 401 11.23 32.85 -21.86
C SER A 401 10.11 33.44 -22.72
N VAL A 402 8.89 32.90 -22.67
CA VAL A 402 7.71 33.48 -23.35
C VAL A 402 7.36 34.85 -22.76
N ILE A 403 7.41 34.98 -21.43
CA ILE A 403 7.14 36.24 -20.73
C ILE A 403 8.21 37.29 -21.10
N ASP A 404 9.49 36.93 -21.09
CA ASP A 404 10.60 37.81 -21.47
C ASP A 404 10.43 38.31 -22.92
N ALA A 405 10.05 37.43 -23.84
CA ALA A 405 9.79 37.77 -25.24
C ALA A 405 8.59 38.74 -25.42
N GLN A 406 7.53 38.62 -24.61
CA GLN A 406 6.39 39.53 -24.66
C GLN A 406 6.75 40.94 -24.16
N TYR A 407 7.56 41.06 -23.10
CA TYR A 407 7.98 42.35 -22.56
C TYR A 407 9.04 43.06 -23.41
N ALA A 408 9.82 42.31 -24.19
CA ALA A 408 10.86 42.87 -25.07
C ALA A 408 10.30 43.70 -26.26
N GLY A 409 8.99 43.64 -26.54
CA GLY A 409 8.26 44.65 -27.34
C GLY A 409 8.68 44.86 -28.80
N THR A 410 9.55 44.02 -29.38
CA THR A 410 10.05 44.20 -30.75
C THR A 410 9.36 43.24 -31.74
N ALA A 411 9.15 43.69 -32.98
CA ALA A 411 8.57 42.90 -34.07
C ALA A 411 9.42 41.66 -34.46
N GLU A 412 10.62 41.49 -33.88
CA GLU A 412 11.45 40.29 -33.99
C GLU A 412 11.11 39.19 -32.96
N GLY A 413 10.15 39.42 -32.07
CA GLY A 413 9.77 38.47 -31.02
C GLY A 413 9.36 37.08 -31.53
N SER A 414 8.92 36.95 -32.79
CA SER A 414 8.63 35.67 -33.44
C SER A 414 9.87 34.89 -33.90
N LYS A 415 10.97 35.58 -34.29
CA LYS A 415 12.26 34.95 -34.61
C LYS A 415 13.03 34.55 -33.34
N GLN A 416 12.75 35.19 -32.20
CA GLN A 416 13.32 34.85 -30.90
C GLN A 416 12.77 33.55 -30.28
N LEU A 417 11.66 32.99 -30.77
CA LEU A 417 11.15 31.72 -30.24
C LEU A 417 12.14 30.55 -30.40
N ILE A 418 13.00 30.59 -31.41
CA ILE A 418 14.05 29.58 -31.63
C ILE A 418 15.21 29.77 -30.63
N ALA A 419 15.44 31.00 -30.15
CA ALA A 419 16.46 31.35 -29.16
C ALA A 419 15.95 31.28 -27.69
N ILE A 420 14.71 30.82 -27.47
CA ILE A 420 14.06 30.72 -26.14
C ILE A 420 14.89 29.95 -25.12
N PHE A 421 15.63 28.95 -25.60
CA PHE A 421 16.45 28.07 -24.77
C PHE A 421 17.94 28.38 -24.88
N ASP A 422 18.35 29.57 -25.34
CA ASP A 422 19.77 29.94 -25.30
C ASP A 422 20.31 29.83 -23.87
N SER A 423 21.52 29.27 -23.74
CA SER A 423 22.11 28.93 -22.44
C SER A 423 22.45 30.18 -21.64
N ARG A 424 21.46 30.70 -20.92
CA ARG A 424 21.61 31.77 -19.94
C ARG A 424 21.74 31.11 -18.55
N PRO A 425 22.78 31.41 -17.76
CA PRO A 425 22.94 30.86 -16.41
C PRO A 425 21.71 31.05 -15.51
N VAL A 426 20.98 32.16 -15.72
CA VAL A 426 19.72 32.45 -15.00
C VAL A 426 18.66 31.38 -15.26
N LEU A 427 18.56 30.83 -16.48
CA LEU A 427 17.57 29.79 -16.80
C LEU A 427 17.88 28.47 -16.10
N LEU A 428 19.13 28.20 -15.73
CA LEU A 428 19.48 27.04 -14.89
C LEU A 428 18.93 27.20 -13.47
N VAL A 429 18.98 28.42 -12.92
CA VAL A 429 18.39 28.74 -11.61
C VAL A 429 16.86 28.61 -11.67
N VAL A 430 16.25 29.12 -12.73
CA VAL A 430 14.80 28.95 -12.98
C VAL A 430 14.43 27.47 -13.04
N ALA A 431 15.16 26.67 -13.80
CA ALA A 431 14.96 25.23 -13.90
C ALA A 431 15.03 24.56 -12.52
N ALA A 432 16.03 24.90 -11.70
CA ALA A 432 16.14 24.38 -10.34
C ALA A 432 14.96 24.78 -9.45
N VAL A 433 14.52 26.05 -9.49
CA VAL A 433 13.38 26.55 -8.71
C VAL A 433 12.08 25.85 -9.11
N PHE A 434 11.79 25.76 -10.41
CA PHE A 434 10.61 25.04 -10.90
C PHE A 434 10.70 23.54 -10.70
N GLY A 435 11.92 22.96 -10.65
CA GLY A 435 12.16 21.57 -10.26
C GLY A 435 11.70 21.26 -8.84
N LEU A 436 11.63 22.25 -7.94
CA LEU A 436 11.06 22.10 -6.61
C LEU A 436 9.52 22.15 -6.59
N ALA A 437 8.87 22.64 -7.65
CA ALA A 437 7.43 22.87 -7.67
C ALA A 437 6.60 21.58 -7.49
N PRO A 438 6.95 20.42 -8.11
CA PRO A 438 6.23 19.19 -7.85
C PRO A 438 6.27 18.75 -6.40
N ASP A 439 7.36 19.01 -5.67
CA ASP A 439 7.42 18.73 -4.23
C ASP A 439 6.36 19.55 -3.48
N LEU A 440 6.15 20.82 -3.84
CA LEU A 440 5.12 21.66 -3.23
C LEU A 440 3.69 21.15 -3.46
N ILE A 441 3.39 20.62 -4.66
CA ILE A 441 2.09 20.01 -4.95
C ILE A 441 1.96 18.67 -4.22
N ILE A 442 3.03 17.87 -4.21
CA ILE A 442 3.09 16.57 -3.54
C ILE A 442 3.02 16.72 -2.02
N ARG A 443 3.42 17.86 -1.44
CA ARG A 443 3.22 18.14 -0.01
C ARG A 443 1.77 18.02 0.42
N ARG A 444 0.79 18.28 -0.46
CA ARG A 444 -0.63 18.05 -0.13
C ARG A 444 -0.96 16.56 -0.01
N LEU A 445 -0.43 15.73 -0.93
CA LEU A 445 -0.53 14.27 -0.83
C LEU A 445 0.27 13.73 0.37
N GLN A 446 1.41 14.36 0.69
CA GLN A 446 2.20 14.05 1.87
C GLN A 446 1.40 14.38 3.13
N GLN A 447 0.76 15.54 3.23
CA GLN A 447 -0.11 15.90 4.35
C GLN A 447 -1.27 14.92 4.52
N GLN A 448 -1.89 14.45 3.43
CA GLN A 448 -2.91 13.41 3.51
C GLN A 448 -2.34 12.09 4.04
N VAL A 449 -1.16 11.69 3.57
CA VAL A 449 -0.49 10.47 4.03
C VAL A 449 -0.01 10.60 5.46
N ASP A 450 0.52 11.74 5.87
CA ASP A 450 0.95 12.01 7.24
C ASP A 450 -0.26 12.05 8.17
N LYS A 451 -1.40 12.56 7.69
CA LYS A 451 -2.69 12.42 8.39
C LYS A 451 -3.05 10.94 8.53
N TYR A 452 -3.00 10.14 7.46
CA TYR A 452 -3.24 8.70 7.52
C TYR A 452 -2.28 7.98 8.48
N LYS A 453 -1.00 8.34 8.49
CA LYS A 453 -0.01 7.81 9.44
C LYS A 453 -0.34 8.23 10.86
N GLY A 454 -0.70 9.49 11.08
CA GLY A 454 -1.13 10.00 12.38
C GLY A 454 -2.37 9.28 12.89
N ASP A 455 -3.34 9.04 12.00
CA ASP A 455 -4.56 8.28 12.28
C ASP A 455 -4.22 6.82 12.65
N LEU A 456 -3.30 6.16 11.92
CA LEU A 456 -2.82 4.82 12.25
C LEU A 456 -2.04 4.79 13.58
N GLN A 457 -1.17 5.77 13.83
CA GLN A 457 -0.41 5.88 15.07
C GLN A 457 -1.33 6.15 16.26
N SER A 458 -2.38 6.96 16.08
CA SER A 458 -3.37 7.27 17.11
C SER A 458 -4.13 6.03 17.59
N THR A 459 -4.24 5.01 16.72
CA THR A 459 -4.89 3.72 17.01
C THR A 459 -3.90 2.62 17.39
N GLN A 460 -2.59 2.89 17.47
CA GLN A 460 -1.63 1.97 18.07
C GLN A 460 -1.66 2.11 19.61
N SER A 461 -1.73 0.98 20.32
CA SER A 461 -1.69 1.01 21.78
C SER A 461 -0.28 1.37 22.29
N SER A 462 -0.21 2.12 23.40
CA SER A 462 1.04 2.56 24.04
C SER A 462 1.98 1.39 24.39
N GLN A 463 1.42 0.21 24.72
CA GLN A 463 2.18 -1.03 24.95
C GLN A 463 2.90 -1.55 23.69
N SER A 464 2.27 -1.45 22.52
CA SER A 464 2.93 -1.87 21.27
C SER A 464 4.14 -0.98 20.96
N ARG A 465 4.10 0.30 21.37
CA ARG A 465 5.19 1.26 21.20
C ARG A 465 6.38 0.96 22.12
N SER A 466 6.13 0.47 23.34
CA SER A 466 7.18 0.04 24.28
C SER A 466 7.82 -1.30 23.90
N ASP A 467 7.06 -2.21 23.31
CA ASP A 467 7.60 -3.51 22.88
C ASP A 467 8.47 -3.36 21.63
N ILE A 468 8.07 -2.52 20.67
CA ILE A 468 8.87 -2.20 19.48
C ILE A 468 10.18 -1.49 19.86
N SER A 469 10.16 -0.56 20.83
CA SER A 469 11.37 0.14 21.29
C SER A 469 12.30 -0.76 22.10
N ARG A 470 11.77 -1.74 22.83
CA ARG A 470 12.58 -2.80 23.48
C ARG A 470 13.24 -3.73 22.47
N ILE A 471 12.52 -4.14 21.43
CA ILE A 471 13.09 -5.01 20.37
C ILE A 471 14.16 -4.26 19.57
N ALA A 472 13.94 -2.98 19.24
CA ALA A 472 14.91 -2.14 18.55
C ALA A 472 16.18 -1.89 19.41
N SER A 473 16.02 -1.69 20.72
CA SER A 473 17.17 -1.53 21.62
C SER A 473 17.93 -2.83 21.88
N GLN A 474 17.26 -3.98 21.89
CA GLN A 474 17.91 -5.29 21.96
C GLN A 474 18.69 -5.64 20.68
N GLN A 475 18.16 -5.31 19.49
CA GLN A 475 18.89 -5.48 18.22
C GLN A 475 20.08 -4.53 18.09
N SER A 476 20.00 -3.32 18.64
CA SER A 476 21.15 -2.40 18.71
C SER A 476 22.21 -2.83 19.73
N SER A 477 21.85 -3.66 20.71
CA SER A 477 22.76 -4.13 21.77
C SER A 477 23.41 -5.48 21.46
N SER A 478 22.93 -6.25 20.46
CA SER A 478 23.51 -7.54 20.06
C SER A 478 24.54 -7.41 18.93
N GLY A 479 25.05 -6.22 18.66
CA GLY A 479 26.21 -6.02 17.79
C GLY A 479 27.47 -6.47 18.50
N ASP A 480 27.72 -7.78 18.50
CA ASP A 480 28.95 -8.41 19.01
C ASP A 480 30.15 -7.92 18.17
N PRO A 481 31.14 -7.21 18.75
CA PRO A 481 32.36 -6.86 18.06
C PRO A 481 33.36 -8.01 18.22
N GLN A 482 33.13 -9.13 17.55
CA GLN A 482 34.18 -10.11 17.30
C GLN A 482 34.03 -10.72 15.91
N LEU A 483 34.85 -10.21 14.98
CA LEU A 483 35.64 -11.03 14.08
C LEU A 483 36.82 -10.17 13.60
N THR A 484 38.00 -10.68 13.96
CA THR A 484 39.34 -10.22 13.57
C THR A 484 39.65 -10.61 12.14
#